data_AF-A0AAW4BIK5-F1
#
_entry.id   AF-A0AAW4BIK5-F1
#
_cell.length_a   1.000
_cell.length_b   1.000
_cell.length_c   1.000
_cell.angle_alpha   90.00
_cell.angle_beta   90.00
_cell.angle_gamma   90.00
#
_symmetry.space_group_name_H-M   'P 1'
#
loop_
_entity.id
_entity.type
_entity.pdbx_description
1 polymer ?
#
loop_
_entity_poly.entity_id
_entity_poly.type
_entity_poly.pdbx_seq_one_letter_code
_entity_poly.pdbx_strand_id
1 'polypeptide(L)'
;LSEDYIINCSLWREKLKETFRKKFIDEYEAYRFSPFKIMQTLSEKFSGKIVHYIPDVGNHQMWLAHSLFIEPQQKIHHSGGLGAMGFSLPTAIGVRVVTGNYVVSISG
;
A
#
# COMPACT_ATOMS: atom_id res chain seq x y z
N LEU A 1 -13.45 19.88 37.69
CA LEU A 1 -12.47 18.77 37.54
C LEU A 1 -12.45 18.36 36.07
N SER A 2 -11.66 19.04 35.24
CA SER A 2 -11.31 18.55 33.90
C SER A 2 -9.82 18.77 33.73
N GLU A 3 -9.04 17.85 34.27
CA GLU A 3 -7.63 17.77 33.91
C GLU A 3 -7.57 17.23 32.48
N ASP A 4 -7.36 18.13 31.52
CA ASP A 4 -7.04 17.75 30.15
C ASP A 4 -5.67 17.06 30.17
N TYR A 5 -5.67 15.73 30.11
CA TYR A 5 -4.44 14.94 30.00
C TYR A 5 -3.78 15.25 28.66
N ILE A 6 -2.69 16.01 28.70
CA ILE A 6 -1.79 16.17 27.55
C ILE A 6 -1.03 14.85 27.37
N ILE A 7 -1.52 13.98 26.49
CA ILE A 7 -0.87 12.71 26.18
C ILE A 7 0.39 12.98 25.33
N ASN A 8 1.57 12.86 25.93
CA ASN A 8 2.83 12.91 25.21
C ASN A 8 3.15 11.57 24.54
N CYS A 9 2.91 11.47 23.23
CA CYS A 9 3.18 10.27 22.44
C CYS A 9 4.60 10.22 21.80
N SER A 10 5.54 11.09 22.19
CA SER A 10 6.87 11.16 21.54
C SER A 10 7.64 9.85 21.66
N LEU A 11 7.71 9.26 22.87
CA LEU A 11 8.39 8.00 23.12
C LEU A 11 7.76 6.84 22.33
N TRP A 12 6.43 6.78 22.26
CA TRP A 12 5.72 5.78 21.48
C TRP A 12 6.02 5.90 19.99
N ARG A 13 6.04 7.13 19.45
CA ARG A 13 6.38 7.39 18.04
C ARG A 13 7.81 6.97 17.70
N GLU A 14 8.79 7.27 18.57
CA GLU A 14 10.17 6.83 18.35
C GLU A 14 10.28 5.30 18.39
N LYS A 15 9.60 4.64 19.33
CA LYS A 15 9.53 3.17 19.38
C LYS A 15 8.91 2.58 18.10
N LEU A 16 7.85 3.19 17.56
CA LEU A 16 7.25 2.75 16.30
C LEU A 16 8.20 2.90 15.12
N LYS A 17 8.92 4.03 15.02
CA LYS A 17 9.94 4.25 13.97
C LYS A 17 11.04 3.20 14.04
N GLU A 18 11.56 2.94 15.24
CA GLU A 18 12.59 1.93 15.44
C GLU A 18 12.10 0.52 15.09
N THR A 19 10.88 0.18 15.53
CA THR A 19 10.24 -1.11 15.23
C THR A 19 10.04 -1.28 13.73
N PHE A 20 9.54 -0.24 13.05
CA PHE A 20 9.36 -0.25 11.60
C PHE A 20 10.68 -0.46 10.88
N ARG A 21 11.75 0.28 11.23
CA ARG A 21 13.08 0.11 10.64
C ARG A 21 13.62 -1.32 10.76
N LYS A 22 13.35 -1.99 11.89
CA LYS A 22 13.80 -3.38 12.13
C LYS A 22 12.95 -4.41 11.42
N LYS A 23 11.65 -4.18 11.28
CA LYS A 23 10.68 -5.16 10.78
C LYS A 23 10.33 -5.00 9.30
N PHE A 24 10.61 -3.85 8.71
CA PHE A 24 10.38 -3.61 7.29
C PHE A 24 11.52 -4.23 6.46
N ILE A 25 11.46 -5.56 6.32
CA ILE A 25 12.46 -6.37 5.62
C ILE A 25 11.78 -7.25 4.55
N ASP A 26 12.56 -7.72 3.57
CA ASP A 26 12.08 -8.67 2.56
C ASP A 26 11.98 -10.08 3.15
N GLU A 27 10.76 -10.52 3.48
CA GLU A 27 10.50 -11.87 4.00
C GLU A 27 10.51 -12.96 2.90
N TYR A 28 10.62 -12.55 1.63
CA TYR A 28 10.47 -13.43 0.47
C TYR A 28 11.76 -13.53 -0.36
N GLU A 29 12.93 -13.30 0.24
CA GLU A 29 14.23 -13.32 -0.46
C GLU A 29 14.52 -14.65 -1.18
N ALA A 30 14.02 -15.76 -0.65
CA ALA A 30 14.17 -17.09 -1.24
C ALA A 30 13.32 -17.28 -2.51
N TYR A 31 12.36 -16.40 -2.78
CA TYR A 31 11.48 -16.53 -3.95
C TYR A 31 12.21 -16.02 -5.19
N ARG A 32 11.99 -16.69 -6.33
CA ARG A 32 12.53 -16.24 -7.63
C ARG A 32 12.13 -14.79 -7.94
N PHE A 33 10.90 -14.44 -7.57
CA PHE A 33 10.39 -13.07 -7.65
C PHE A 33 9.81 -12.70 -6.29
N SER A 34 10.56 -11.91 -5.51
CA SER A 34 10.08 -11.41 -4.22
C SER A 34 8.94 -10.41 -4.42
N PRO A 35 7.76 -10.63 -3.82
CA PRO A 35 6.69 -9.65 -3.82
C PRO A 35 7.09 -8.33 -3.19
N PHE A 36 7.92 -8.36 -2.15
CA PHE A 36 8.45 -7.15 -1.51
C PHE A 36 9.23 -6.31 -2.53
N LYS A 37 10.17 -6.94 -3.26
CA LYS A 37 10.95 -6.26 -4.31
C LYS A 37 10.09 -5.75 -5.45
N ILE A 38 9.07 -6.51 -5.88
CA ILE A 38 8.11 -6.07 -6.89
C ILE A 38 7.41 -4.78 -6.44
N MET A 39 6.94 -4.71 -5.19
CA MET A 39 6.29 -3.50 -4.66
C MET A 39 7.26 -2.32 -4.55
N GLN A 40 8.50 -2.54 -4.12
CA GLN A 40 9.53 -1.49 -4.11
C GLN A 40 9.79 -0.94 -5.53
N THR A 41 9.93 -1.82 -6.52
CA THR A 41 10.10 -1.41 -7.92
C THR A 41 8.88 -0.63 -8.44
N LEU A 42 7.65 -0.98 -8.04
CA LEU A 42 6.47 -0.20 -8.38
C LEU A 42 6.51 1.20 -7.75
N SER A 43 6.82 1.30 -6.46
CA SER A 43 6.99 2.59 -5.77
C SER A 43 8.03 3.47 -6.46
N GLU A 44 9.20 2.93 -6.81
CA GLU A 44 10.25 3.65 -7.53
C GLU A 44 9.80 4.10 -8.93
N LYS A 45 9.17 3.20 -9.70
CA LYS A 45 8.72 3.46 -11.07
C LYS A 45 7.72 4.63 -11.16
N PHE A 46 6.92 4.79 -10.11
CA PHE A 46 5.83 5.75 -10.03
C PHE A 46 6.08 6.90 -9.07
N SER A 47 7.29 7.03 -8.52
CA SER A 47 7.65 8.16 -7.67
C SER A 47 7.44 9.50 -8.40
N GLY A 48 6.86 10.47 -7.68
CA GLY A 48 6.49 11.78 -8.18
C GLY A 48 5.28 11.81 -9.13
N LYS A 49 4.60 10.68 -9.35
CA LYS A 49 3.44 10.59 -10.27
C LYS A 49 2.14 10.38 -9.52
N ILE A 50 1.05 10.89 -10.11
CA ILE A 50 -0.31 10.61 -9.67
C ILE A 50 -0.71 9.23 -10.18
N VAL A 51 -0.90 8.28 -9.25
CA VAL A 51 -1.20 6.88 -9.55
C VAL A 51 -2.30 6.34 -8.64
N HIS A 52 -3.16 5.50 -9.23
CA HIS A 52 -4.13 4.70 -8.49
C HIS A 52 -3.75 3.22 -8.54
N TYR A 53 -3.48 2.63 -7.39
CA TYR A 53 -3.22 1.20 -7.25
C TYR A 53 -4.50 0.47 -6.86
N ILE A 54 -4.78 -0.64 -7.53
CA ILE A 54 -6.03 -1.38 -7.36
C ILE A 54 -5.68 -2.86 -7.25
N PRO A 55 -5.35 -3.35 -6.04
CA PRO A 55 -5.19 -4.77 -5.80
C PRO A 55 -6.53 -5.50 -5.86
N ASP A 56 -6.53 -6.68 -6.47
CA ASP A 56 -7.60 -7.66 -6.30
C ASP A 56 -7.51 -8.28 -4.91
N VAL A 57 -8.41 -9.20 -4.58
CA VAL A 57 -8.41 -9.88 -3.27
C VAL A 57 -7.52 -11.12 -3.31
N GLY A 58 -6.55 -11.20 -2.41
CA GLY A 58 -5.60 -12.33 -2.31
C GLY A 58 -4.29 -11.94 -1.63
N ASN A 59 -3.29 -12.82 -1.66
CA ASN A 59 -1.98 -12.57 -1.03
C ASN A 59 -1.29 -11.31 -1.59
N HIS A 60 -1.46 -11.04 -2.88
CA HIS A 60 -0.95 -9.84 -3.54
C HIS A 60 -1.52 -8.55 -2.96
N GLN A 61 -2.76 -8.56 -2.44
CA GLN A 61 -3.34 -7.44 -1.71
C GLN A 61 -2.53 -7.13 -0.45
N MET A 62 -2.15 -8.17 0.29
CA MET A 62 -1.38 -8.04 1.52
C MET A 62 0.06 -7.62 1.22
N TRP A 63 0.69 -8.19 0.19
CA TRP A 63 2.04 -7.77 -0.23
C TRP A 63 2.09 -6.29 -0.59
N LEU A 64 1.09 -5.80 -1.32
CA LEU A 64 0.97 -4.37 -1.61
C LEU A 64 0.74 -3.55 -0.34
N ALA A 65 -0.19 -3.95 0.53
CA ALA A 65 -0.48 -3.21 1.76
C ALA A 65 0.73 -3.15 2.72
N HIS A 66 1.56 -4.19 2.74
CA HIS A 66 2.74 -4.26 3.60
C HIS A 66 3.98 -3.58 3.03
N SER A 67 4.14 -3.53 1.70
CA SER A 67 5.44 -3.19 1.09
C SER A 67 5.39 -2.02 0.11
N LEU A 68 4.22 -1.56 -0.33
CA LEU A 68 4.14 -0.42 -1.25
C LEU A 68 4.22 0.90 -0.48
N PHE A 69 5.18 1.76 -0.86
CA PHE A 69 5.23 3.14 -0.38
C PHE A 69 4.32 4.03 -1.23
N ILE A 70 3.40 4.72 -0.56
CA ILE A 70 2.41 5.61 -1.16
C ILE A 70 2.84 7.06 -0.93
N GLU A 71 2.94 7.83 -2.00
CA GLU A 71 3.15 9.28 -1.92
C GLU A 71 1.81 10.04 -1.76
N PRO A 72 1.81 11.28 -1.26
CA PRO A 72 0.56 12.01 -0.93
C PRO A 72 -0.47 12.13 -2.07
N GLN A 73 -0.03 12.09 -3.33
CA GLN A 73 -0.90 12.18 -4.52
C GLN A 73 -1.32 10.81 -5.07
N GLN A 74 -0.86 9.72 -4.48
CA GLN A 74 -1.18 8.35 -4.88
C GLN A 74 -2.32 7.80 -4.04
N LYS A 75 -3.12 6.90 -4.61
CA LYS A 75 -4.29 6.31 -3.94
C LYS A 75 -4.31 4.79 -4.10
N ILE A 76 -4.87 4.10 -3.12
CA ILE A 76 -5.13 2.66 -3.18
C ILE A 76 -6.62 2.38 -3.00
N HIS A 77 -7.16 1.49 -3.82
CA HIS A 77 -8.55 1.07 -3.77
C HIS A 77 -8.64 -0.43 -3.49
N HIS A 78 -9.23 -0.80 -2.35
CA HIS A 78 -9.39 -2.20 -1.94
C HIS A 78 -10.86 -2.63 -1.95
N SER A 79 -11.12 -3.87 -2.34
CA SER A 79 -12.36 -4.57 -2.00
C SER A 79 -12.29 -5.08 -0.55
N GLY A 80 -12.17 -4.16 0.41
CA GLY A 80 -11.87 -4.51 1.81
C GLY A 80 -13.06 -5.08 2.59
N GLY A 81 -14.24 -4.47 2.45
CA GLY A 81 -15.43 -4.88 3.21
C GLY A 81 -16.06 -6.17 2.69
N LEU A 82 -16.25 -6.27 1.37
CA LEU A 82 -16.88 -7.43 0.74
C LEU A 82 -15.87 -8.54 0.43
N GLY A 83 -14.59 -8.21 0.19
CA GLY A 83 -13.60 -9.22 -0.21
C GLY A 83 -13.89 -9.86 -1.57
N ALA A 84 -14.57 -9.15 -2.48
CA ALA A 84 -14.91 -9.69 -3.81
C ALA A 84 -13.67 -9.80 -4.72
N MET A 85 -13.31 -11.04 -5.09
CA MET A 85 -12.31 -11.34 -6.12
C MET A 85 -12.82 -10.92 -7.52
N GLY A 86 -11.90 -10.51 -8.40
CA GLY A 86 -12.22 -9.92 -9.71
C GLY A 86 -12.51 -8.41 -9.64
N PHE A 87 -12.25 -7.77 -8.50
CA PHE A 87 -12.53 -6.35 -8.29
C PHE A 87 -11.57 -5.43 -9.05
N SER A 88 -10.32 -5.84 -9.22
CA SER A 88 -9.24 -4.93 -9.63
C SER A 88 -9.42 -4.37 -11.04
N LEU A 89 -9.65 -5.24 -12.02
CA LEU A 89 -9.71 -4.88 -13.43
C LEU A 89 -10.88 -3.95 -13.78
N PRO A 90 -12.15 -4.27 -13.45
CA PRO A 90 -13.27 -3.37 -13.76
C PRO A 90 -13.12 -2.02 -13.07
N THR A 91 -12.65 -2.00 -11.82
CA THR A 91 -12.37 -0.77 -11.08
C THR A 91 -11.25 0.04 -11.74
N ALA A 92 -10.19 -0.62 -12.21
CA ALA A 92 -9.08 0.04 -12.89
C ALA A 92 -9.49 0.74 -14.18
N ILE A 93 -10.34 0.09 -14.97
CA ILE A 93 -10.92 0.69 -16.17
C ILE A 93 -11.74 1.93 -15.77
N GLY A 94 -12.63 1.82 -14.79
CA GLY A 94 -13.46 2.95 -14.33
C GLY A 94 -12.63 4.14 -13.84
N VAL A 95 -11.62 3.88 -13.00
CA VAL A 95 -10.72 4.93 -12.48
C VAL A 95 -9.96 5.60 -13.62
N ARG A 96 -9.45 4.84 -14.59
CA ARG A 96 -8.72 5.40 -15.74
C ARG A 96 -9.63 6.31 -16.58
N VAL A 97 -10.86 5.88 -16.82
CA VAL A 97 -11.86 6.65 -17.59
C VAL A 97 -12.19 7.98 -16.92
N VAL A 98 -12.39 7.99 -15.61
CA VAL A 98 -12.79 9.20 -14.87
C VAL A 98 -11.62 10.17 -14.63
N THR A 99 -10.44 9.64 -14.33
CA THR A 99 -9.33 10.47 -13.85
C THR A 99 -8.31 10.83 -14.93
N GLY A 100 -8.17 10.01 -15.97
CA GLY A 100 -7.07 10.15 -16.94
C GLY A 100 -5.67 9.96 -16.33
N ASN A 101 -5.56 9.49 -15.08
CA ASN A 101 -4.30 9.26 -14.37
C ASN A 101 -3.74 7.85 -14.62
N TYR A 102 -2.50 7.59 -14.20
CA TYR A 102 -1.95 6.25 -14.21
C TYR A 102 -2.73 5.33 -13.27
N VAL A 103 -2.96 4.11 -13.71
CA VAL A 103 -3.65 3.08 -12.93
C VAL A 103 -2.85 1.80 -13.00
N VAL A 104 -2.64 1.17 -11.85
CA VAL A 104 -1.94 -0.11 -11.71
C VAL A 104 -2.91 -1.12 -11.11
N SER A 105 -3.39 -2.04 -11.95
CA SER A 105 -4.19 -3.19 -11.51
C SER A 105 -3.25 -4.33 -11.10
N ILE A 106 -3.45 -4.90 -9.91
CA ILE A 106 -2.61 -5.98 -9.39
C ILE A 106 -3.53 -7.16 -9.07
N SER A 107 -3.35 -8.26 -9.81
CA SER A 107 -4.15 -9.47 -9.69
C SER A 107 -3.26 -10.69 -9.48
N GLY A 108 -3.79 -11.70 -8.80
CA GLY A 108 -3.16 -13.00 -8.57
C GLY A 108 -3.49 -14.02 -9.65
#